data_AF-A0A1Q4YKV6-F1
#
_entry.id   AF-A0A1Q4YKV6-F1
#
_cell.length_a   1.000
_cell.length_b   1.000
_cell.length_c   1.000
_cell.angle_alpha   90.00
_cell.angle_beta   90.00
_cell.angle_gamma   90.00
#
_symmetry.space_group_name_H-M   'P 1'
#
loop_
_entity.id
_entity.type
_entity.pdbx_description
1 polymer ?
#
loop_
_entity_poly.entity_id
_entity_poly.type
_entity_poly.pdbx_seq_one_letter_code
_entity_poly.pdbx_strand_id
1 'polypeptide(L)' 'MLNAAEAQMYQVAADDAERARIQAKLYAAPKGAPAARQVPRGGGASRAEAEALMARMEAEDAAFGSGR' A
#
# COMPACT_ATOMS: atom_id res chain seq x y z
N MET A 1 16.51 3.43 -2.21
CA MET A 1 16.84 2.30 -3.10
C MET A 1 15.78 2.30 -4.20
N LEU A 2 16.19 2.39 -5.48
CA LEU A 2 15.27 2.23 -6.61
C LEU A 2 14.70 0.81 -6.61
N ASN A 3 13.42 0.66 -6.95
CA ASN A 3 12.79 -0.66 -7.05
C ASN A 3 13.53 -1.50 -8.12
N ALA A 4 13.79 -2.78 -7.85
CA ALA A 4 14.63 -3.63 -8.72
C ALA A 4 14.14 -3.66 -10.18
N ALA A 5 12.83 -3.54 -10.39
CA ALA A 5 12.21 -3.47 -11.70
C ALA A 5 12.56 -2.18 -12.47
N GLU A 6 12.66 -1.04 -11.79
CA GLU A 6 12.98 0.26 -12.41
C GLU A 6 14.44 0.29 -12.85
N ALA A 7 15.35 -0.25 -12.02
CA ALA A 7 16.76 -0.34 -12.33
C ALA A 7 17.02 -1.19 -13.58
N GLN A 8 16.33 -2.32 -13.73
CA GLN A 8 16.42 -3.18 -14.92
C GLN A 8 15.96 -2.46 -16.19
N MET A 9 14.89 -1.67 -16.11
CA MET A 9 14.39 -0.90 -17.27
C MET A 9 15.39 0.15 -17.75
N TYR A 10 16.08 0.83 -16.84
CA TYR A 10 17.12 1.80 -17.23
C TYR A 10 18.40 1.15 -17.73
N GLN A 11 18.74 -0.07 -17.26
CA GLN A 11 19.91 -0.81 -17.70
C GLN A 11 19.80 -1.31 -19.15
N VAL A 12 18.59 -1.58 -19.64
CA VAL A 12 18.35 -2.00 -21.03
C VAL A 12 18.14 -0.83 -22.00
N ALA A 13 18.10 0.42 -21.52
CA ALA A 13 17.94 1.59 -22.36
C ALA A 13 19.21 1.85 -23.20
N ALA A 14 19.04 1.93 -24.52
CA ALA A 14 20.13 2.11 -25.47
C ALA A 14 20.71 3.54 -25.46
N ASP A 15 19.87 4.54 -25.15
CA ASP A 15 20.27 5.94 -25.10
C ASP A 15 19.54 6.75 -24.02
N ASP A 16 19.95 8.01 -23.84
CA ASP A 16 19.35 8.92 -22.86
C ASP A 16 17.91 9.31 -23.23
N ALA A 17 17.56 9.33 -24.51
CA ALA A 17 16.21 9.62 -24.96
C ALA A 17 15.24 8.49 -24.57
N GLU A 18 15.69 7.25 -24.62
CA GLU A 18 14.96 6.06 -24.19
C GLU A 18 14.79 6.03 -22.67
N ARG A 19 15.84 6.40 -21.90
CA ARG A 19 15.70 6.60 -20.45
C ARG A 19 14.62 7.62 -20.11
N ALA A 20 14.60 8.76 -20.79
CA ALA A 20 13.58 9.79 -20.59
C ALA A 20 12.16 9.28 -20.92
N ARG A 21 12.01 8.48 -21.98
CA ARG A 21 10.72 7.86 -22.33
C ARG A 21 10.27 6.82 -21.30
N ILE A 22 11.18 6.01 -20.78
CA ILE A 22 10.90 5.03 -19.72
C ILE A 22 10.45 5.77 -18.46
N GLN A 23 11.17 6.82 -18.06
CA GLN A 23 10.83 7.64 -16.92
C GLN A 23 9.45 8.28 -17.06
N ALA A 24 9.16 8.87 -18.24
CA ALA A 24 7.86 9.44 -18.54
C ALA A 24 6.75 8.40 -18.49
N LYS A 25 6.97 7.16 -18.96
CA LYS A 25 5.96 6.09 -18.88
C LYS A 25 5.75 5.59 -17.45
N LEU A 26 6.82 5.46 -16.68
CA LEU A 26 6.79 4.91 -15.33
C LEU A 26 6.08 5.84 -14.34
N TYR A 27 6.26 7.15 -14.50
CA TYR A 27 5.67 8.16 -13.61
C TYR A 27 4.49 8.92 -14.24
N ALA A 28 4.09 8.61 -15.47
CA ALA A 28 2.86 9.15 -16.02
C ALA A 28 1.66 8.61 -15.26
N ALA A 29 0.69 9.49 -15.03
CA ALA A 29 -0.62 9.06 -14.56
C ALA A 29 -1.21 8.04 -15.56
N PRO A 30 -1.75 6.90 -15.10
CA PRO A 30 -2.30 5.89 -15.99
C PRO A 30 -3.43 6.49 -16.84
N LYS A 31 -3.38 6.26 -18.15
CA LYS A 31 -4.39 6.75 -19.09
C LYS A 31 -5.74 6.13 -18.72
N GLY A 32 -6.72 6.97 -18.41
CA GLY A 32 -8.05 6.52 -17.99
C GLY A 32 -8.18 6.22 -16.50
N ALA A 33 -7.22 6.63 -15.67
CA ALA A 33 -7.44 6.69 -14.24
C ALA A 33 -8.71 7.52 -13.97
N PRO A 34 -9.79 6.93 -13.43
CA PRO A 34 -10.95 7.72 -13.06
C PRO A 34 -10.46 8.79 -12.08
N ALA A 35 -10.81 10.06 -12.32
CA ALA A 35 -10.59 11.13 -11.35
C ALA A 35 -11.01 10.58 -9.99
N ALA A 36 -10.08 10.57 -9.01
CA ALA A 36 -10.21 9.83 -7.76
C ALA A 36 -11.64 9.97 -7.25
N ARG A 37 -12.47 8.95 -7.52
CA ARG A 37 -13.86 8.97 -7.12
C ARG A 37 -13.76 9.02 -5.62
N GLN A 38 -14.23 10.10 -5.00
CA GLN A 38 -14.27 10.21 -3.55
C GLN A 38 -15.02 8.97 -3.09
N VAL A 39 -14.24 7.98 -2.63
CA VAL A 39 -14.79 6.76 -2.09
C VAL A 39 -15.50 7.27 -0.85
N PRO A 40 -16.84 7.17 -0.75
CA PRO A 40 -17.50 7.49 0.50
C PRO A 40 -16.77 6.67 1.56
N ARG A 41 -16.26 7.35 2.59
CA ARG A 41 -15.43 6.76 3.63
C ARG A 41 -16.26 5.62 4.22
N GLY A 42 -16.02 4.40 3.75
CA GLY A 42 -16.77 3.22 4.15
C GLY A 42 -16.65 3.13 5.67
N GLY A 43 -17.74 2.74 6.32
CA GLY A 43 -17.81 2.54 7.77
C GLY A 43 -16.91 1.39 8.21
N GLY A 44 -15.61 1.54 8.05
CA GLY A 44 -14.62 0.75 8.71
C GLY A 44 -14.69 1.05 10.20
N ALA A 45 -14.36 0.03 11.00
CA ALA A 45 -14.28 0.17 12.44
C ALA A 45 -13.47 1.42 12.78
N SER A 46 -14.09 2.31 13.54
CA SER A 46 -13.40 3.43 14.17
C SER A 46 -12.23 2.90 15.00
N ARG A 47 -11.24 3.76 15.22
CA ARG A 47 -10.10 3.40 16.08
C ARG A 47 -10.54 2.86 17.44
N ALA A 48 -11.61 3.43 18.01
CA ALA A 48 -12.20 2.97 19.27
C ALA A 48 -12.77 1.54 19.17
N GLU A 49 -13.43 1.19 18.06
CA GLU A 49 -13.94 -0.16 17.83
C GLU A 49 -12.79 -1.17 17.64
N ALA A 50 -11.71 -0.77 16.98
CA ALA A 50 -10.51 -1.60 16.86
C ALA A 50 -9.82 -1.83 18.21
N GLU A 51 -9.70 -0.79 19.05
CA GLU A 51 -9.14 -0.88 20.41
C GLU A 51 -10.01 -1.78 21.31
N ALA A 52 -11.33 -1.68 21.22
CA ALA A 52 -12.25 -2.53 21.98
C ALA A 52 -12.15 -4.01 21.57
N LEU A 53 -11.93 -4.30 20.29
CA LEU A 53 -11.72 -5.67 19.80
C LEU A 53 -10.42 -6.26 20.34
N MET A 54 -9.32 -5.48 20.29
CA MET A 54 -8.01 -5.89 20.82
C MET A 54 -8.07 -6.15 22.32
N ALA A 55 -8.73 -5.28 23.10
CA ALA A 55 -8.88 -5.45 24.54
C ALA A 55 -9.66 -6.73 24.91
N ARG A 56 -10.66 -7.12 24.11
CA ARG A 56 -11.38 -8.39 24.32
C ARG A 56 -10.49 -9.60 24.05
N MET A 57 -9.71 -9.55 22.99
CA MET A 57 -8.78 -10.63 22.64
C MET A 57 -7.71 -10.82 23.72
N GLU A 58 -7.16 -9.72 24.26
CA GLU A 58 -6.18 -9.78 25.36
C GLU A 58 -6.78 -10.35 26.65
N ALA A 59 -8.04 -10.02 26.96
CA ALA A 59 -8.75 -10.59 28.10
C ALA A 59 -9.01 -12.09 27.94
N GLU A 60 -9.34 -12.55 26.72
CA GLU A 60 -9.48 -13.97 26.41
C GLU A 60 -8.13 -14.70 26.56
N ASP A 61 -7.04 -14.15 25.99
CA ASP A 61 -5.70 -14.72 26.11
C ASP A 61 -5.21 -14.80 27.56
N ALA A 62 -5.48 -13.78 28.39
CA ALA A 62 -5.14 -13.79 29.81
C ALA A 62 -5.93 -14.84 30.61
N ALA A 63 -7.19 -15.06 30.26
CA ALA A 63 -8.01 -16.12 30.86
C ALA A 63 -7.47 -17.52 30.53
N PHE A 64 -6.95 -17.73 29.32
CA PHE A 64 -6.31 -19.00 28.94
C PHE A 64 -4.89 -19.16 29.48
N GLY A 65 -4.16 -18.05 29.68
CA GLY A 65 -2.79 -18.05 30.20
C GLY A 65 -2.67 -18.30 31.71
N SER A 66 -3.70 -17.97 32.49
CA SER A 66 -3.71 -18.09 33.97
C SER A 66 -4.21 -19.46 34.50
N GLY A 67 -4.59 -20.38 33.61
CA GLY A 67 -5.19 -21.68 33.96
C GLY A 67 -4.21 -22.88 34.02
N ARG A 68 -2.94 -22.68 34.36
CA ARG A 68 -1.97 -23.77 34.61
C ARG A 68 -1.32 -23.67 35.97
#